data_AF-A0A164E647-F1
#
_entry.id   AF-A0A164E647-F1
#
_cell.length_a   1.000
_cell.length_b   1.000
_cell.length_c   1.000
_cell.angle_alpha   90.00
_cell.angle_beta   90.00
_cell.angle_gamma   90.00
#
_symmetry.space_group_name_H-M   'P 1'
#
loop_
_entity.id
_entity.type
_entity.pdbx_description
1 polymer ?
#
loop_
_entity_poly.entity_id
_entity_poly.type
_entity_poly.pdbx_seq_one_letter_code
_entity_poly.pdbx_strand_id
1 'polypeptide(L)' 'FDGNPINWPMFIQSFKVQIHDTCFSDAERQHHLRASLTTEIQNNLGEVLLNPGLYSFALKELHRKFGNPRIVSTAC' A
#
# COMPACT_ATOMS: atom_id res chain seq x y z
N PHE A 1 -8.05 -0.54 1.92
CA PHE A 1 -7.15 -0.96 2.99
C PHE A 1 -7.21 0.08 4.10
N ASP A 2 -7.58 -0.38 5.28
CA ASP A 2 -7.86 0.44 6.45
C ASP A 2 -6.65 0.67 7.36
N GLY A 3 -5.52 0.00 7.09
CA GLY A 3 -4.33 0.11 7.91
C GLY A 3 -4.22 -0.99 8.96
N ASN A 4 -5.19 -1.89 9.04
CA ASN A 4 -5.10 -3.03 9.95
C ASN A 4 -4.12 -4.09 9.37
N PRO A 5 -3.00 -4.40 10.06
CA PRO A 5 -2.07 -5.42 9.60
C PRO A 5 -2.69 -6.81 9.41
N ILE A 6 -3.79 -7.13 10.10
CA ILE A 6 -4.53 -8.41 9.93
C ILE A 6 -5.11 -8.50 8.51
N ASN A 7 -5.57 -7.37 7.96
CA ASN A 7 -6.16 -7.30 6.63
C ASN A 7 -5.11 -7.21 5.50
N TRP A 8 -3.85 -6.95 5.85
CA TRP A 8 -2.78 -6.71 4.89
C TRP A 8 -2.55 -7.89 3.91
N PRO A 9 -2.45 -9.16 4.35
CA PRO A 9 -2.21 -10.28 3.43
C PRO A 9 -3.28 -10.40 2.34
N MET A 10 -4.56 -10.23 2.70
CA MET A 10 -5.64 -10.25 1.72
C MET A 10 -5.59 -9.04 0.80
N PHE A 11 -5.35 -7.84 1.36
CA PHE A 11 -5.24 -6.62 0.56
C PHE A 11 -4.13 -6.72 -0.48
N ILE A 12 -2.91 -7.05 -0.08
CA ILE A 12 -1.76 -7.05 -1.00
C ILE A 12 -1.89 -8.14 -2.07
N GLN A 13 -2.47 -9.29 -1.73
CA GLN A 13 -2.71 -10.37 -2.69
C GLN A 13 -3.76 -9.96 -3.74
N SER A 14 -4.89 -9.39 -3.31
CA SER A 14 -5.94 -8.92 -4.22
C SER A 14 -5.43 -7.77 -5.08
N PHE A 15 -4.75 -6.80 -4.47
CA PHE A 15 -4.18 -5.66 -5.19
C PHE A 15 -3.15 -6.11 -6.24
N LYS A 16 -2.33 -7.11 -5.94
CA LYS A 16 -1.38 -7.67 -6.90
C LYS A 16 -2.08 -8.21 -8.14
N VAL A 17 -3.04 -9.12 -7.95
CA VAL A 17 -3.73 -9.80 -9.05
C VAL A 17 -4.59 -8.84 -9.87
N GLN A 18 -5.24 -7.87 -9.22
CA GLN A 18 -6.20 -6.99 -9.88
C GLN A 18 -5.56 -5.78 -10.55
N ILE A 19 -4.43 -5.29 -10.01
CA ILE A 19 -3.84 -4.00 -10.40
C ILE A 19 -2.36 -4.15 -10.78
N HIS A 20 -1.53 -4.75 -9.91
CA HIS A 20 -0.09 -4.80 -10.16
C HIS A 20 0.25 -5.57 -11.43
N ASP A 21 -0.34 -6.76 -11.60
CA ASP A 21 -0.06 -7.66 -12.72
C ASP A 21 -0.82 -7.26 -14.00
N THR A 22 -1.86 -6.43 -13.90
CA THR A 22 -2.76 -6.07 -15.02
C THR A 22 -2.48 -4.71 -15.63
N CYS A 23 -2.08 -3.70 -14.83
CA CYS A 23 -1.78 -2.36 -15.32
C CYS A 23 -0.41 -2.32 -16.01
N PHE A 24 -0.33 -1.58 -17.11
CA PHE A 24 0.90 -1.45 -17.92
C PHE A 24 1.84 -0.36 -17.42
N SER A 25 1.33 0.64 -16.69
CA SER A 25 2.13 1.76 -16.17
C SER A 25 2.13 1.87 -14.65
N ASP A 26 3.24 2.34 -14.10
CA ASP A 26 3.34 2.63 -12.66
C ASP A 26 2.47 3.83 -12.26
N ALA A 27 2.12 4.72 -13.19
CA ALA A 27 1.17 5.80 -12.94
C ALA A 27 -0.24 5.28 -12.64
N GLU A 28 -0.74 4.32 -13.43
CA GLU A 28 -2.03 3.67 -13.19
C GLU A 28 -2.00 2.89 -11.88
N ARG A 29 -0.93 2.10 -11.66
CA ARG A 29 -0.77 1.33 -10.41
C ARG A 29 -0.74 2.24 -9.18
N GLN A 30 -0.06 3.39 -9.27
CA GLN A 30 0.03 4.36 -8.19
C GLN A 30 -1.32 5.02 -7.91
N HIS A 31 -2.06 5.38 -8.96
CA HIS A 31 -3.40 5.93 -8.83
C HIS A 31 -4.33 4.95 -8.09
N HIS A 32 -4.36 3.69 -8.53
CA HIS A 32 -5.15 2.64 -7.88
C HIS A 32 -4.68 2.32 -6.46
N LEU A 33 -3.36 2.34 -6.22
CA LEU A 33 -2.80 2.15 -4.88
C LEU A 33 -3.35 3.24 -3.96
N ARG A 34 -3.20 4.51 -4.33
CA ARG A 34 -3.72 5.64 -3.54
C ARG A 34 -5.22 5.53 -3.29
N ALA A 35 -6.01 5.23 -4.32
CA ALA A 35 -7.47 5.09 -4.22
C ALA A 35 -7.90 3.93 -3.30
N SER A 36 -7.04 2.92 -3.12
CA SER A 36 -7.31 1.76 -2.29
C SER A 36 -6.93 1.95 -0.81
N LEU A 37 -6.37 3.11 -0.43
CA LEU A 37 -5.91 3.42 0.93
C LEU A 37 -6.83 4.45 1.60
N THR A 38 -6.99 4.35 2.92
CA THR A 38 -7.66 5.41 3.71
C THR A 38 -6.89 6.72 3.66
N THR A 39 -7.59 7.84 3.84
CA THR A 39 -6.99 9.19 3.87
C THR A 39 -5.86 9.30 4.88
N GLU A 40 -5.96 8.64 6.03
CA GLU A 40 -4.91 8.61 7.05
C GLU A 40 -3.61 7.99 6.53
N ILE A 41 -3.69 6.86 5.83
CA ILE A 41 -2.52 6.21 5.24
C ILE A 41 -1.98 7.05 4.09
N GLN A 42 -2.86 7.68 3.31
CA GLN A 42 -2.45 8.58 2.23
C GLN A 42 -1.62 9.75 2.78
N ASN A 43 -2.09 10.40 3.84
CA ASN A 43 -1.39 11.50 4.49
C ASN A 43 -0.04 11.07 5.10
N ASN A 44 0.03 9.87 5.68
CA ASN A 44 1.26 9.31 6.25
C ASN A 44 2.34 9.00 5.20
N LEU A 45 1.96 8.71 3.95
CA LEU A 45 2.89 8.48 2.85
C LEU A 45 3.19 9.76 2.04
N GLY A 46 2.28 10.74 2.08
CA GLY A 46 2.48 12.06 1.51
C GLY A 46 2.86 12.03 0.03
N GLU A 47 3.91 12.77 -0.32
CA GLU A 47 4.39 12.96 -1.69
C GLU A 47 4.78 11.65 -2.39
N VAL A 48 5.13 10.60 -1.63
CA VAL A 48 5.44 9.28 -2.18
C VAL A 48 4.30 8.75 -3.02
N LEU A 49 3.04 8.94 -2.59
CA LEU A 49 1.85 8.48 -3.32
C LEU A 49 1.47 9.38 -4.50
N LEU A 50 2.04 10.58 -4.60
CA LEU A 50 1.77 11.53 -5.68
C LEU A 50 2.73 11.36 -6.87
N ASN A 51 3.87 10.70 -6.65
CA ASN A 51 4.86 10.46 -7.69
C ASN A 51 4.75 9.02 -8.24
N PRO A 52 4.34 8.82 -9.51
CA PRO A 52 4.32 7.51 -10.16
C PRO A 52 5.65 6.74 -10.10
N GLY A 53 6.79 7.44 -10.20
CA GLY A 53 8.12 6.82 -10.16
C GLY A 53 8.50 6.24 -8.79
N LEU A 54 7.71 6.52 -7.75
CA LEU A 54 7.90 5.99 -6.40
C LEU A 54 6.94 4.85 -6.06
N TYR A 55 6.19 4.31 -7.01
CA TYR A 55 5.24 3.21 -6.77
C TYR A 55 5.86 2.01 -6.04
N SER A 56 7.01 1.52 -6.53
CA SER A 56 7.73 0.42 -5.88
C SER A 56 8.18 0.76 -4.45
N PHE A 57 8.53 2.02 -4.20
CA PHE A 57 8.90 2.49 -2.86
C PHE A 57 7.68 2.57 -1.94
N ALA A 58 6.54 3.07 -2.45
CA ALA A 58 5.28 3.12 -1.71
C ALA A 58 4.83 1.74 -1.22
N LEU A 59 4.90 0.72 -2.09
CA LEU A 59 4.59 -0.66 -1.72
C LEU A 59 5.54 -1.22 -0.65
N LYS A 60 6.84 -0.92 -0.74
CA LYS A 60 7.81 -1.33 0.27
C LYS A 60 7.52 -0.71 1.63
N GLU A 61 7.21 0.58 1.69
CA GLU A 61 6.87 1.25 2.95
C GLU A 61 5.57 0.70 3.56
N LEU A 62 4.54 0.46 2.74
CA LEU A 62 3.32 -0.18 3.20
C LEU A 62 3.60 -1.60 3.73
N HIS A 63 4.39 -2.40 3.02
CA HIS A 63 4.77 -3.74 3.46
C HIS A 63 5.60 -3.71 4.75
N ARG A 64 6.51 -2.73 4.90
CA ARG A 64 7.28 -2.55 6.13
C ARG A 64 6.38 -2.27 7.34
N LYS A 65 5.36 -1.43 7.17
CA LYS A 65 4.42 -1.05 8.24
C LYS A 65 3.40 -2.14 8.57
N PHE A 66 2.83 -2.79 7.56
CA PHE A 66 1.65 -3.66 7.73
C PHE A 66 1.90 -5.13 7.37
N GLY A 67 3.03 -5.45 6.73
CA GLY A 67 3.39 -6.79 6.27
C GLY A 67 3.65 -7.81 7.36
N ASN A 68 3.90 -7.35 8.59
CA ASN A 68 4.18 -8.21 9.73
C ASN A 68 3.15 -8.00 10.85
N PRO A 69 1.96 -8.61 10.76
CA PRO A 69 0.93 -8.47 11.79
C PRO A 69 1.39 -8.90 13.20
N ARG A 70 2.41 -9.76 13.30
CA ARG A 70 3.01 -10.18 14.58
C ARG A 70 3.90 -9.11 15.24
N ILE A 71 4.41 -8.13 14.49
CA ILE A 71 5.32 -7.10 15.01
C ILE A 71 4.54 -5.87 15.51
N VAL A 72 3.34 -5.62 14.98
CA VAL A 72 2.49 -4.46 15.34
C VAL A 72 1.88 -4.57 16.75
N SER A 73 2.15 -5.66 17.48
CA SER A 73 1.74 -5.84 18.88
C SER A 73 2.71 -5.22 19.91
N THR A 74 3.60 -4.31 19.49
CA THR A 74 4.52 -3.62 20.43
C THR A 74 4.52 -2.11 20.18
N ALA A 75 3.47 -1.46 20.65
CA ALA A 75 3.52 -0.07 21.08
C ALA A 75 2.46 0.05 22.19
N CYS A 76 2.88 -0.29 23.42
CA CYS A 76 2.18 0.10 24.63
C CYS A 76 2.35 1.60 24.87
#